data_AF-A0A2G7EMN1-F1
#
_entry.id   AF-A0A2G7EMN1-F1
#
_cell.length_a   1.000
_cell.length_b   1.000
_cell.length_c   1.000
_cell.angle_alpha   90.00
_cell.angle_beta   90.00
_cell.angle_gamma   90.00
#
_symmetry.space_group_name_H-M   'P 1'
#
loop_
_entity.id
_entity.type
_entity.pdbx_description
1 polymer ?
#
loop_
_entity_poly.entity_id
_entity_poly.type
_entity_poly.pdbx_seq_one_letter_code
_entity_poly.pdbx_strand_id
1 'polypeptide(L)'
;MPRKTKTSQKATHQPSQQSSQNQNQDPLKRNSHIRTTQTHIFFHSGPLSNWHPSTPPFPGHRALTLCLPDLDALGIPHPSPKSAVTRLISSWSFTCGEQWMMAMKGWLFEDILGLDSGVDISDEEFEGVRAVALGVSEPSSESTLEKAIWDSTVASVLRTRQPRVQKALGRRAEGFRED
;
A
#
# COMPACT_ATOMS: atom_id res chain seq x y z
N MET A 1 14.92 -56.81 60.05
CA MET A 1 14.67 -57.46 58.74
C MET A 1 15.23 -56.57 57.63
N PRO A 2 15.95 -57.12 56.63
CA PRO A 2 16.85 -56.38 55.73
C PRO A 2 16.38 -56.27 54.26
N ARG A 3 16.95 -55.25 53.57
CA ARG A 3 17.43 -55.16 52.16
C ARG A 3 16.76 -55.89 50.97
N LYS A 4 16.46 -55.05 49.95
CA LYS A 4 16.89 -55.06 48.52
C LYS A 4 16.23 -55.97 47.45
N THR A 5 15.56 -55.28 46.50
CA THR A 5 15.66 -55.30 45.02
C THR A 5 15.43 -56.58 44.20
N LYS A 6 14.58 -56.49 43.16
CA LYS A 6 14.91 -56.49 41.69
C LYS A 6 13.61 -56.63 40.85
N THR A 7 13.24 -55.65 40.02
CA THR A 7 13.52 -55.51 38.57
C THR A 7 12.83 -56.53 37.65
N SER A 8 11.82 -56.09 36.89
CA SER A 8 11.59 -56.49 35.49
C SER A 8 10.51 -55.59 34.86
N GLN A 9 10.92 -54.42 34.37
CA GLN A 9 10.19 -53.71 33.33
C GLN A 9 10.69 -54.25 31.99
N LYS A 10 9.82 -54.97 31.26
CA LYS A 10 10.05 -55.32 29.86
C LYS A 10 9.92 -54.04 29.04
N ALA A 11 11.07 -53.46 28.67
CA ALA A 11 11.15 -52.44 27.65
C ALA A 11 10.93 -53.12 26.28
N THR A 12 9.72 -53.00 25.76
CA THR A 12 9.46 -53.30 24.34
C THR A 12 9.87 -52.06 23.56
N HIS A 13 11.10 -52.06 23.04
CA HIS A 13 11.56 -51.09 22.05
C HIS A 13 10.70 -51.23 20.78
N GLN A 14 9.67 -50.41 20.66
CA GLN A 14 9.12 -50.06 19.36
C GLN A 14 10.09 -49.09 18.69
N PRO A 15 10.56 -49.37 17.46
CA PRO A 15 11.29 -48.38 16.70
C PRO A 15 10.37 -47.19 16.43
N SER A 16 10.88 -46.01 16.80
CA SER A 16 10.39 -44.69 16.45
C SER A 16 10.06 -44.58 14.96
N GLN A 17 8.79 -44.75 14.60
CA GLN A 17 8.24 -44.22 13.37
C GLN A 17 7.79 -42.77 13.65
N GLN A 18 8.76 -41.87 13.81
CA GLN A 18 8.52 -40.49 13.44
C GLN A 18 8.36 -40.49 11.93
N SER A 19 7.11 -40.54 11.47
CA SER A 19 6.77 -40.27 10.08
C SER A 19 7.17 -38.82 9.76
N SER A 20 8.37 -38.68 9.20
CA SER A 20 8.86 -37.50 8.49
C SER A 20 8.00 -37.22 7.24
N GLN A 21 6.73 -36.85 7.42
CA GLN A 21 5.78 -36.62 6.32
C GLN A 21 5.55 -35.14 5.97
N ASN A 22 6.20 -34.18 6.63
CA ASN A 22 5.89 -32.76 6.44
C ASN A 22 7.03 -31.88 5.89
N GLN A 23 8.05 -32.45 5.25
CA GLN A 23 9.22 -31.67 4.82
C GLN A 23 9.32 -31.35 3.32
N ASN A 24 8.32 -31.67 2.48
CA ASN A 24 8.42 -31.32 1.05
C ASN A 24 7.10 -30.91 0.39
N GLN A 25 6.21 -30.25 1.12
CA GLN A 25 5.07 -29.58 0.48
C GLN A 25 5.49 -28.19 0.03
N ASP A 26 5.62 -28.04 -1.29
CA ASP A 26 5.79 -26.78 -2.00
C ASP A 26 4.96 -25.67 -1.33
N PRO A 27 5.60 -24.60 -0.79
CA PRO A 27 4.91 -23.51 -0.12
C PRO A 27 3.78 -22.90 -0.95
N LEU A 28 3.91 -22.91 -2.29
CA LEU A 28 2.91 -22.38 -3.21
C LEU A 28 1.65 -23.26 -3.30
N LYS A 29 1.78 -24.57 -3.02
CA LYS A 29 0.63 -25.50 -3.00
C LYS A 29 -0.19 -25.43 -1.71
N ARG A 30 0.27 -24.72 -0.68
CA ARG A 30 -0.46 -24.57 0.59
C ARG A 30 -1.47 -23.44 0.57
N ASN A 31 -1.34 -22.49 -0.35
CA ASN A 31 -2.25 -21.36 -0.42
C ASN A 31 -3.42 -21.71 -1.35
N SER A 32 -4.62 -21.90 -0.80
CA SER A 32 -5.84 -22.19 -1.56
C SER A 32 -6.21 -21.09 -2.57
N HIS A 33 -5.63 -19.90 -2.43
CA HIS A 33 -5.81 -18.77 -3.32
C HIS A 33 -4.77 -18.70 -4.45
N ILE A 34 -3.78 -19.61 -4.48
CA ILE A 34 -2.73 -19.63 -5.50
C ILE A 34 -2.67 -21.01 -6.15
N ARG A 35 -2.78 -21.05 -7.48
CA ARG A 35 -2.56 -22.23 -8.30
C ARG A 35 -1.46 -21.93 -9.30
N THR A 36 -0.42 -22.75 -9.32
CA THR A 36 0.69 -22.62 -10.27
C THR A 36 0.63 -23.69 -11.35
N THR A 37 1.07 -23.31 -12.55
CA THR A 37 1.46 -24.23 -13.63
C THR A 37 2.94 -23.98 -13.93
N GLN A 38 3.53 -24.68 -14.91
CA GLN A 38 4.92 -24.44 -15.30
C GLN A 38 5.16 -22.99 -15.81
N THR A 39 4.13 -22.33 -16.33
CA THR A 39 4.25 -21.03 -17.00
C THR A 39 3.38 -19.92 -16.39
N HIS A 40 2.43 -20.26 -15.53
CA HIS A 40 1.46 -19.30 -15.00
C HIS A 40 1.27 -19.43 -13.49
N ILE A 41 1.02 -18.29 -12.85
CA ILE A 41 0.54 -18.20 -11.48
C ILE A 41 -0.89 -17.65 -11.55
N PHE A 42 -1.86 -18.48 -11.20
CA PHE A 42 -3.25 -18.06 -11.00
C PHE A 42 -3.40 -17.70 -9.53
N PHE A 43 -3.88 -16.50 -9.24
CA PHE A 43 -4.16 -16.10 -7.87
C PHE A 43 -5.48 -15.35 -7.79
N HIS A 44 -6.16 -15.50 -6.65
CA HIS A 44 -7.35 -14.72 -6.33
C HIS A 44 -7.20 -14.20 -4.90
N SER A 45 -6.91 -12.90 -4.76
CA SER A 45 -6.44 -12.27 -3.51
C SER A 45 -5.02 -12.73 -3.10
N GLY A 46 -4.55 -12.26 -1.94
CA GLY A 46 -3.20 -12.56 -1.44
C GLY A 46 -2.13 -11.59 -1.95
N PRO A 47 -0.86 -11.82 -1.59
CA PRO A 47 0.23 -10.84 -1.70
C PRO A 47 0.57 -10.36 -3.12
N LEU A 48 0.11 -11.07 -4.14
CA LEU A 48 0.25 -10.67 -5.55
C LEU A 48 -0.86 -9.70 -6.01
N SER A 49 -1.89 -9.49 -5.20
CA SER A 49 -2.95 -8.53 -5.47
C SER A 49 -2.57 -7.14 -4.96
N ASN A 50 -2.81 -6.11 -5.77
CA ASN A 50 -2.66 -4.71 -5.33
C ASN A 50 -3.64 -4.33 -4.21
N TRP A 51 -4.70 -5.12 -4.00
CA TRP A 51 -5.63 -4.98 -2.88
C TRP A 51 -5.18 -5.70 -1.61
N HIS A 52 -4.05 -6.39 -1.64
CA HIS A 52 -3.51 -7.02 -0.45
C HIS A 52 -3.14 -5.96 0.59
N PRO A 53 -3.62 -6.08 1.83
CA PRO A 53 -3.20 -5.18 2.90
C PRO A 53 -1.71 -5.33 3.18
N SER A 54 -0.99 -4.22 3.16
CA SER A 54 0.37 -4.15 3.67
C SER A 54 0.31 -4.03 5.18
N THR A 55 0.85 -5.03 5.89
CA THR A 55 0.99 -4.99 7.36
C THR A 55 2.46 -5.21 7.73
N PRO A 56 3.19 -4.17 8.19
CA PRO A 56 2.73 -2.79 8.38
C PRO A 56 2.44 -2.06 7.05
N PRO A 57 1.67 -0.94 7.07
CA PRO A 57 1.52 -0.05 5.92
C PRO A 57 2.89 0.38 5.39
N PHE A 58 3.03 0.53 4.07
CA PHE A 58 4.29 0.96 3.48
C PHE A 58 4.37 2.49 3.37
N PRO A 59 5.54 3.10 3.59
CA PRO A 59 5.67 4.54 3.58
C PRO A 59 5.76 5.10 2.16
N GLY A 60 5.06 6.21 1.91
CA GLY A 60 5.00 6.88 0.61
C GLY A 60 6.35 7.37 0.11
N HIS A 61 7.20 7.94 0.98
CA HIS A 61 8.55 8.38 0.60
C HIS A 61 9.38 7.25 -0.03
N ARG A 62 9.24 6.02 0.48
CA ARG A 62 9.97 4.87 -0.05
C ARG A 62 9.42 4.44 -1.39
N ALA A 63 8.09 4.46 -1.56
CA ALA A 63 7.44 4.18 -2.83
C ALA A 63 7.83 5.21 -3.91
N LEU A 64 7.87 6.52 -3.57
CA LEU A 64 8.39 7.56 -4.47
C LEU A 64 9.85 7.34 -4.85
N THR A 65 10.71 7.03 -3.87
CA THR A 65 12.14 6.76 -4.12
C THR A 65 12.37 5.64 -5.13
N LEU A 66 11.47 4.65 -5.15
CA LEU A 66 11.52 3.54 -6.11
C LEU A 66 10.89 3.88 -7.45
N CYS A 67 9.85 4.73 -7.46
CA CYS A 67 9.07 5.04 -8.66
C CYS A 67 9.67 6.18 -9.50
N LEU A 68 10.20 7.23 -8.88
CA LEU A 68 10.67 8.43 -9.59
C LEU A 68 11.79 8.15 -10.61
N PRO A 69 12.81 7.32 -10.31
CA PRO A 69 13.86 7.03 -11.29
C PRO A 69 13.33 6.35 -12.58
N ASP A 70 12.28 5.53 -12.46
CA ASP A 70 11.66 4.89 -13.62
C ASP A 70 10.85 5.91 -14.44
N LEU A 71 10.16 6.86 -13.79
CA LEU A 71 9.47 7.95 -14.48
C LEU A 71 10.46 8.87 -15.21
N ASP A 72 11.57 9.23 -14.56
CA ASP A 72 12.67 9.99 -15.15
C ASP A 72 13.24 9.27 -16.38
N ALA A 73 13.51 7.97 -16.26
CA ALA A 73 14.04 7.14 -17.35
C ALA A 73 13.07 7.03 -18.54
N LEU A 74 11.75 7.04 -18.26
CA LEU A 74 10.70 7.04 -19.28
C LEU A 74 10.42 8.44 -19.85
N GLY A 75 11.01 9.49 -19.28
CA GLY A 75 10.77 10.88 -19.68
C GLY A 75 9.33 11.33 -19.42
N ILE A 76 8.66 10.76 -18.42
CA ILE A 76 7.28 11.12 -18.06
C ILE A 76 7.32 12.38 -17.19
N PRO A 77 6.73 13.52 -17.63
CA PRO A 77 6.64 14.71 -16.81
C PRO A 77 5.86 14.42 -15.52
N HIS A 78 6.36 14.90 -14.39
CA HIS A 78 5.71 14.73 -13.11
C HIS A 78 6.00 15.90 -12.16
N PRO A 79 5.20 16.09 -11.09
CA PRO A 79 5.46 17.14 -10.11
C PRO A 79 6.86 17.07 -9.49
N SER A 80 7.38 18.23 -9.10
CA SER A 80 8.66 18.34 -8.39
C SER A 80 8.66 17.49 -7.11
N PRO A 81 9.80 16.89 -6.71
CA PRO A 81 9.95 16.21 -5.43
C PRO A 81 9.57 17.05 -4.21
N LYS A 82 9.62 18.38 -4.33
CA LYS A 82 9.31 19.35 -3.28
C LYS A 82 7.92 19.99 -3.40
N SER A 83 7.17 19.68 -4.45
CA SER A 83 5.80 20.19 -4.57
C SER A 83 4.95 19.70 -3.40
N ALA A 84 3.90 20.45 -3.06
CA ALA A 84 3.03 20.12 -1.95
C ALA A 84 2.35 18.74 -2.15
N VAL A 85 1.93 18.42 -3.38
CA VAL A 85 1.35 17.11 -3.70
C VAL A 85 2.35 15.96 -3.50
N THR A 86 3.61 16.13 -3.89
CA THR A 86 4.63 15.09 -3.74
C THR A 86 4.98 14.91 -2.27
N ARG A 87 5.06 16.00 -1.51
CA ARG A 87 5.25 15.96 -0.05
C ARG A 87 4.07 15.28 0.65
N LEU A 88 2.84 15.51 0.19
CA LEU A 88 1.64 14.87 0.74
C LEU A 88 1.69 13.35 0.55
N ILE A 89 1.96 12.89 -0.68
CA ILE A 89 2.19 11.46 -0.99
C ILE A 89 3.33 10.89 -0.15
N SER A 90 4.45 11.59 -0.08
CA SER A 90 5.65 11.17 0.66
C SER A 90 5.38 10.96 2.15
N SER A 91 4.58 11.83 2.75
CA SER A 91 4.22 11.81 4.17
C SER A 91 3.23 10.71 4.56
N TRP A 92 2.54 10.09 3.59
CA TRP A 92 1.48 9.13 3.85
C TRP A 92 1.99 7.70 4.05
N SER A 93 1.24 6.88 4.80
CA SER A 93 1.47 5.44 4.94
C SER A 93 0.36 4.66 4.27
N PHE A 94 0.68 4.00 3.15
CA PHE A 94 -0.28 3.34 2.29
C PHE A 94 -0.62 1.94 2.79
N THR A 95 -1.92 1.65 2.81
CA THR A 95 -2.45 0.40 3.35
C THR A 95 -2.45 -0.74 2.33
N CYS A 96 -2.41 -0.42 1.03
CA CYS A 96 -2.32 -1.39 -0.06
C CYS A 96 -1.81 -0.72 -1.33
N GLY A 97 -1.43 -1.52 -2.32
CA GLY A 97 -0.93 -1.03 -3.60
C GLY A 97 -1.97 -0.22 -4.38
N GLU A 98 -3.27 -0.56 -4.30
CA GLU A 98 -4.26 0.20 -5.06
C GLU A 98 -4.55 1.59 -4.49
N GLN A 99 -4.50 1.78 -3.17
CA GLN A 99 -4.57 3.12 -2.60
C GLN A 99 -3.43 4.01 -3.15
N TRP A 100 -2.22 3.45 -3.25
CA TRP A 100 -1.08 4.13 -3.87
C TRP A 100 -1.33 4.45 -5.33
N MET A 101 -1.73 3.46 -6.15
CA MET A 101 -1.97 3.68 -7.59
C MET A 101 -3.03 4.76 -7.85
N MET A 102 -4.12 4.80 -7.07
CA MET A 102 -5.17 5.81 -7.25
C MET A 102 -4.71 7.19 -6.80
N ALA A 103 -3.88 7.30 -5.76
CA ALA A 103 -3.29 8.56 -5.34
C ALA A 103 -2.28 9.07 -6.37
N MET A 104 -1.42 8.18 -6.89
CA MET A 104 -0.44 8.52 -7.94
C MET A 104 -1.10 8.99 -9.24
N LYS A 105 -2.32 8.53 -9.49
CA LYS A 105 -3.12 8.99 -10.63
C LYS A 105 -3.56 10.45 -10.46
N GLY A 106 -4.04 10.85 -9.28
CA GLY A 106 -4.29 12.26 -8.99
C GLY A 106 -3.01 13.08 -9.11
N TRP A 107 -1.92 12.59 -8.49
CA TRP A 107 -0.61 13.22 -8.49
C TRP A 107 -0.02 13.45 -9.90
N LEU A 108 -0.27 12.56 -10.85
CA LEU A 108 0.33 12.67 -12.20
C LEU A 108 -0.51 13.51 -13.17
N PHE A 109 -1.83 13.56 -13.00
CA PHE A 109 -2.75 14.06 -14.03
C PHE A 109 -3.57 15.28 -13.61
N GLU A 110 -3.83 15.49 -12.32
CA GLU A 110 -4.59 16.66 -11.88
C GLU A 110 -3.68 17.88 -11.77
N ASP A 111 -4.19 19.04 -12.19
CA ASP A 111 -3.58 20.33 -11.89
C ASP A 111 -4.35 20.97 -10.75
N ILE A 112 -3.86 20.79 -9.52
CA ILE A 112 -4.57 21.22 -8.33
C ILE A 112 -3.97 22.52 -7.80
N LEU A 113 -4.78 23.58 -7.82
CA LEU A 113 -4.44 24.86 -7.21
C LEU A 113 -4.01 24.66 -5.74
N GLY A 114 -2.79 25.12 -5.44
CA GLY A 114 -2.16 25.02 -4.12
C GLY A 114 -1.40 23.72 -3.85
N LEU A 115 -1.62 22.67 -4.64
CA LEU A 115 -0.88 21.42 -4.55
C LEU A 115 0.22 21.30 -5.62
N ASP A 116 -0.03 21.87 -6.80
CA ASP A 116 0.79 21.76 -8.02
C ASP A 116 1.35 23.10 -8.51
N SER A 117 1.43 24.12 -7.65
CA SER A 117 1.89 25.49 -8.02
C SER A 117 3.28 25.57 -8.67
N GLY A 118 4.02 24.46 -8.80
CA GLY A 118 5.33 24.37 -9.43
C GLY A 118 6.44 25.08 -8.63
N VAL A 119 6.08 25.72 -7.52
CA VAL A 119 6.97 26.47 -6.64
C VAL A 119 7.23 25.63 -5.39
N ASP A 120 8.49 25.55 -4.98
CA ASP A 120 8.87 24.98 -3.69
C ASP A 120 8.17 25.77 -2.57
N ILE A 121 7.31 25.10 -1.80
CA ILE A 121 6.62 25.70 -0.65
C ILE A 121 7.39 25.50 0.65
N SER A 122 7.23 26.40 1.61
CA SER A 122 7.81 26.29 2.94
C SER A 122 7.20 25.12 3.74
N ASP A 123 7.82 24.77 4.86
CA ASP A 123 7.28 23.74 5.76
C ASP A 123 5.97 24.20 6.41
N GLU A 124 5.87 25.48 6.77
CA GLU A 124 4.66 26.07 7.33
C GLU A 124 3.49 26.05 6.33
N GLU A 125 3.76 26.39 5.06
CA GLU A 125 2.77 26.32 3.98
C GLU A 125 2.31 24.88 3.75
N PHE A 126 3.26 23.93 3.78
CA PHE A 126 2.94 22.52 3.59
C PHE A 126 2.05 21.97 4.71
N GLU A 127 2.33 22.31 5.96
CA GLU A 127 1.48 21.85 7.06
C GLU A 127 0.05 22.44 6.96
N GLY A 128 -0.11 23.66 6.45
CA GLY A 128 -1.42 24.21 6.11
C GLY A 128 -2.15 23.38 5.04
N VAL A 129 -1.49 23.09 3.92
CA VAL A 129 -2.04 22.25 2.84
C VAL A 129 -2.39 20.86 3.35
N ARG A 130 -1.51 20.25 4.14
CA ARG A 130 -1.69 18.92 4.71
C ARG A 130 -2.86 18.87 5.68
N ALA A 131 -3.03 19.88 6.53
CA ALA A 131 -4.14 19.98 7.47
C ALA A 131 -5.48 20.00 6.74
N VAL A 132 -5.57 20.74 5.64
CA VAL A 132 -6.77 20.77 4.79
C VAL A 132 -6.95 19.42 4.10
N ALA A 133 -5.94 18.93 3.37
CA ALA A 133 -6.03 17.69 2.60
C ALA A 133 -6.42 16.47 3.45
N LEU A 134 -5.97 16.41 4.71
CA LEU A 134 -6.20 15.28 5.61
C LEU A 134 -7.21 15.58 6.73
N GLY A 135 -7.90 16.71 6.65
CA GLY A 135 -8.91 17.08 7.63
C GLY A 135 -10.05 16.06 7.72
N VAL A 136 -10.78 16.10 8.83
CA VAL A 136 -11.95 15.21 9.05
C VAL A 136 -13.22 15.81 8.46
N SER A 137 -13.30 17.13 8.41
CA SER A 137 -14.45 17.87 7.94
C SER A 137 -14.09 18.72 6.75
N GLU A 138 -15.03 18.82 5.83
CA GLU A 138 -14.93 19.70 4.67
C GLU A 138 -14.68 21.15 5.13
N PRO A 139 -13.74 21.87 4.49
CA PRO A 139 -13.49 23.27 4.79
C PRO A 139 -14.73 24.12 4.53
N SER A 140 -14.81 25.30 5.15
CA SER A 140 -15.90 26.23 4.86
C SER A 140 -15.90 26.63 3.39
N SER A 141 -17.08 26.84 2.81
CA SER A 141 -17.24 27.21 1.39
C SER A 141 -16.64 28.57 1.02
N GLU A 142 -16.08 29.30 1.98
CA GLU A 142 -15.51 30.64 1.79
C GLU A 142 -14.11 30.60 1.17
N SER A 143 -13.36 29.49 1.33
CA SER A 143 -12.02 29.35 0.75
C SER A 143 -12.04 28.41 -0.46
N THR A 144 -11.98 28.99 -1.67
CA THR A 144 -11.90 28.23 -2.92
C THR A 144 -10.65 27.36 -2.98
N LEU A 145 -9.54 27.83 -2.42
CA LEU A 145 -8.27 27.11 -2.38
C LEU A 145 -8.34 25.87 -1.49
N GLU A 146 -8.82 26.05 -0.25
CA GLU A 146 -8.96 24.93 0.68
C GLU A 146 -9.93 23.89 0.14
N LYS A 147 -11.01 24.35 -0.50
CA LYS A 147 -11.98 23.47 -1.14
C LYS A 147 -11.37 22.67 -2.30
N ALA A 148 -10.55 23.30 -3.14
CA ALA A 148 -9.83 22.60 -4.23
C ALA A 148 -8.84 21.55 -3.70
N ILE A 149 -8.04 21.90 -2.68
CA ILE A 149 -7.13 20.96 -2.02
C ILE A 149 -7.92 19.79 -1.43
N TRP A 150 -9.00 20.10 -0.73
CA TRP A 150 -9.88 19.10 -0.12
C TRP A 150 -10.46 18.16 -1.16
N ASP A 151 -11.00 18.68 -2.26
CA ASP A 151 -11.71 17.90 -3.28
C ASP A 151 -10.76 17.11 -4.20
N SER A 152 -9.46 17.41 -4.20
CA SER A 152 -8.47 16.69 -5.02
C SER A 152 -8.55 15.17 -4.90
N THR A 153 -8.23 14.47 -5.98
CA THR A 153 -8.21 12.99 -5.98
C THR A 153 -7.19 12.47 -4.99
N VAL A 154 -6.02 13.10 -4.90
CA VAL A 154 -4.98 12.72 -3.94
C VAL A 154 -5.55 12.79 -2.52
N ALA A 155 -6.01 13.95 -2.06
CA ALA A 155 -6.53 14.11 -0.71
C ALA A 155 -7.70 13.14 -0.42
N SER A 156 -8.63 13.01 -1.37
CA SER A 156 -9.78 12.11 -1.26
C SER A 156 -9.37 10.64 -1.13
N VAL A 157 -8.40 10.17 -1.92
CA VAL A 157 -7.89 8.78 -1.86
C VAL A 157 -7.15 8.51 -0.56
N LEU A 158 -6.36 9.46 -0.07
CA LEU A 158 -5.64 9.31 1.20
C LEU A 158 -6.61 9.20 2.38
N ARG A 159 -7.67 10.02 2.39
CA ARG A 159 -8.69 9.97 3.46
C ARG A 159 -9.53 8.70 3.47
N THR A 160 -9.71 8.01 2.33
CA THR A 160 -10.55 6.80 2.26
C THR A 160 -9.78 5.50 2.49
N ARG A 161 -10.40 4.58 3.23
CA ARG A 161 -9.90 3.20 3.42
C ARG A 161 -10.73 2.15 2.68
N GLN A 162 -11.80 2.55 1.99
CA GLN A 162 -12.70 1.60 1.32
C GLN A 162 -12.22 1.31 -0.10
N PRO A 163 -11.92 0.05 -0.46
CA PRO A 163 -11.40 -0.31 -1.78
C PRO A 163 -12.21 0.22 -2.97
N ARG A 164 -13.53 0.02 -2.92
CA ARG A 164 -14.43 0.45 -4.00
C ARG A 164 -14.40 1.97 -4.18
N VAL A 165 -14.30 2.71 -3.08
CA VAL A 165 -14.27 4.18 -3.10
C VAL A 165 -12.94 4.67 -3.63
N GLN A 166 -11.81 4.11 -3.18
CA GLN A 166 -10.48 4.45 -3.70
C GLN A 166 -10.42 4.31 -5.23
N LYS A 167 -10.91 3.17 -5.74
CA LYS A 167 -10.97 2.92 -7.19
C LYS A 167 -11.88 3.88 -7.93
N ALA A 168 -13.04 4.20 -7.36
CA ALA A 168 -13.98 5.15 -7.96
C ALA A 168 -13.42 6.57 -8.00
N LEU A 169 -12.74 7.01 -6.93
CA LEU A 169 -12.07 8.31 -6.86
C LEU A 169 -10.97 8.40 -7.91
N GLY A 170 -10.04 7.45 -7.94
CA GLY A 170 -8.98 7.47 -8.95
C GLY A 170 -9.53 7.42 -10.38
N ARG A 171 -10.60 6.67 -10.67
CA ARG A 171 -11.27 6.71 -12.00
C ARG A 171 -11.77 8.09 -12.41
N ARG A 172 -12.03 8.98 -11.47
CA ARG A 172 -12.50 10.35 -11.69
C ARG A 172 -11.39 11.39 -11.70
N ALA A 173 -10.13 10.98 -11.54
CA ALA A 173 -8.99 11.90 -11.62
C ALA A 173 -9.06 12.71 -12.90
N GLU A 174 -9.06 14.03 -12.75
CA GLU A 174 -9.05 14.97 -13.88
C GLU A 174 -7.77 14.78 -14.71
N GLY A 175 -7.83 15.04 -16.01
CA GLY A 175 -6.68 14.87 -16.91
C GLY A 175 -6.28 13.43 -17.26
N PHE A 176 -6.81 12.42 -16.57
CA PHE A 176 -6.54 11.01 -16.92
C PHE A 176 -7.45 10.47 -18.03
N ARG A 177 -8.66 11.00 -18.13
CA ARG A 177 -9.65 10.59 -19.12
C ARG A 177 -9.40 11.37 -20.40
N GLU A 178 -9.15 10.66 -21.50
CA GLU A 178 -8.96 11.24 -22.84
C GLU A 178 -10.30 11.60 -23.52
N ASP A 179 -11.42 11.25 -22.88
CA ASP A 179 -12.80 11.51 -23.33
C ASP A 179 -13.31 12.93 -23.01
#